data_AF-A0A1M5IUE8-F1
#
_entry.id   AF-A0A1M5IUE8-F1
#
_cell.length_a   1.000
_cell.length_b   1.000
_cell.length_c   1.000
_cell.angle_alpha   90.00
_cell.angle_beta   90.00
_cell.angle_gamma   90.00
#
_symmetry.space_group_name_H-M   'P 1'
#
loop_
_entity.id
_entity.type
_entity.pdbx_description
1 polymer ?
#
loop_
_entity_poly.entity_id
_entity_poly.type
_entity_poly.pdbx_seq_one_letter_code
_entity_poly.pdbx_strand_id
1 'polypeptide(L)'
;MQTATIEITTAMEPYVNKRDMWLKQRAMLLYPYIQNGTISHGRAAEILEMDKWSLIQLYGSMGIPYIDMDEAELERDIANALAACGESK
;
A
#
# COMPACT_ATOMS: atom_id res chain seq x y z
N MET A 1 6.05 -1.39 23.92
CA MET A 1 4.69 -1.36 23.33
C MET A 1 4.08 -0.02 23.68
N GLN A 2 3.84 0.85 22.69
CA GLN A 2 3.11 2.10 22.91
C GLN A 2 1.62 1.88 22.60
N THR A 3 0.75 2.54 23.34
CA THR A 3 -0.71 2.53 23.14
C THR A 3 -1.17 3.90 22.69
N ALA A 4 -1.98 3.94 21.64
CA ALA A 4 -2.68 5.14 21.17
C ALA A 4 -4.18 4.90 21.24
N THR A 5 -4.95 5.96 21.53
CA THR A 5 -6.41 5.92 21.56
C THR A 5 -6.95 6.40 20.23
N ILE A 6 -7.89 5.65 19.65
CA ILE A 6 -8.65 6.05 18.47
C ILE A 6 -10.14 6.04 18.81
N GLU A 7 -10.84 7.08 18.39
CA GLU A 7 -12.30 7.15 18.51
C GLU A 7 -12.93 6.26 17.44
N ILE A 8 -13.76 5.32 17.85
CA ILE A 8 -14.49 4.40 16.96
C ILE A 8 -15.96 4.33 17.38
N THR A 9 -16.83 3.93 16.45
CA THR A 9 -18.22 3.63 16.81
C THR A 9 -18.32 2.27 17.50
N THR A 10 -19.34 2.07 18.34
CA THR A 10 -19.59 0.79 19.03
C THR A 10 -19.65 -0.39 18.06
N ALA A 11 -20.20 -0.19 16.85
CA ALA A 11 -20.30 -1.24 15.84
C ALA A 11 -18.93 -1.75 15.33
N MET A 12 -17.85 -0.98 15.50
CA MET A 12 -16.50 -1.35 15.08
C MET A 12 -15.77 -2.23 16.09
N GLU A 13 -16.23 -2.29 17.35
CA GLU A 13 -15.57 -3.01 18.44
C GLU A 13 -15.19 -4.46 18.09
N PRO A 14 -16.06 -5.27 17.45
CA PRO A 14 -15.73 -6.65 17.08
C PRO A 14 -14.59 -6.78 16.06
N TYR A 15 -14.22 -5.69 15.38
CA TYR A 15 -13.29 -5.68 14.26
C TYR A 15 -11.93 -5.11 14.59
N VAL A 16 -11.73 -4.46 15.75
CA VAL A 16 -10.48 -3.73 16.07
C VAL A 16 -9.50 -4.59 16.88
N ASN A 17 -9.98 -5.45 17.80
CA ASN A 17 -9.10 -6.20 18.71
C ASN A 17 -8.83 -7.66 18.28
N LYS A 18 -8.59 -7.86 16.99
CA LYS A 18 -8.31 -9.19 16.41
C LYS A 18 -6.81 -9.35 16.13
N ARG A 19 -6.11 -10.15 16.95
CA ARG A 19 -4.64 -10.32 16.88
C ARG A 19 -4.15 -10.76 15.49
N ASP A 20 -4.91 -11.62 14.83
CA ASP A 20 -4.66 -12.11 13.47
C ASP A 20 -4.77 -11.01 12.40
N MET A 21 -5.44 -9.89 12.71
CA MET A 21 -5.67 -8.76 11.81
C MET A 21 -4.79 -7.55 12.11
N TRP A 22 -4.05 -7.53 13.22
CA TRP A 22 -3.29 -6.35 13.67
C TRP A 22 -2.34 -5.78 12.61
N LEU A 23 -1.64 -6.64 11.87
CA LEU A 23 -0.72 -6.19 10.83
C LEU A 23 -1.47 -5.46 9.71
N LYS A 24 -2.56 -6.06 9.22
CA LYS A 24 -3.41 -5.47 8.18
C LYS A 24 -4.04 -4.16 8.65
N GLN A 25 -4.55 -4.12 9.87
CA GLN A 25 -5.15 -2.91 10.45
C GLN A 25 -4.13 -1.79 10.60
N ARG A 26 -2.93 -2.07 11.13
CA ARG A 26 -1.85 -1.08 11.26
C ARG A 26 -1.40 -0.57 9.89
N ALA A 27 -1.27 -1.45 8.89
CA ALA A 27 -0.98 -1.02 7.52
C ALA A 27 -2.09 -0.11 6.97
N MET A 28 -3.36 -0.50 7.14
CA MET A 28 -4.50 0.30 6.67
C MET A 28 -4.64 1.65 7.38
N LEU A 29 -4.20 1.78 8.64
CA LEU A 29 -4.13 3.08 9.32
C LEU A 29 -3.11 4.02 8.66
N LEU A 30 -2.03 3.48 8.07
CA LEU A 30 -1.01 4.27 7.37
C LEU A 30 -1.40 4.56 5.91
N TYR A 31 -2.22 3.72 5.29
CA TYR A 31 -2.54 3.79 3.87
C TYR A 31 -3.03 5.16 3.36
N PRO A 32 -3.95 5.88 4.03
CA PRO A 32 -4.38 7.21 3.59
C PRO A 32 -3.24 8.23 3.51
N TYR A 33 -2.25 8.12 4.40
CA TYR A 33 -1.07 8.99 4.42
C TYR A 33 -0.05 8.62 3.34
N ILE A 34 -0.09 7.37 2.87
CA ILE A 34 0.67 6.94 1.69
C ILE A 34 0.01 7.51 0.44
N GLN A 35 -1.32 7.37 0.30
CA GLN A 35 -2.05 7.83 -0.89
C GLN A 35 -1.96 9.33 -1.11
N ASN A 36 -2.00 10.14 -0.05
CA ASN A 36 -1.87 11.59 -0.17
C ASN A 36 -0.41 12.09 -0.17
N GLY A 37 0.56 11.18 -0.16
CA GLY A 37 1.99 11.51 -0.21
C GLY A 37 2.59 12.06 1.09
N THR A 38 1.86 12.08 2.21
CA THR A 38 2.38 12.51 3.51
C THR A 38 3.56 11.66 3.97
N ILE A 39 3.49 10.34 3.73
CA ILE A 39 4.60 9.42 3.94
C ILE A 39 4.80 8.54 2.70
N SER A 40 6.05 8.16 2.42
CA SER A 40 6.33 7.19 1.37
C SER A 40 6.02 5.75 1.84
N HIS A 41 5.89 4.83 0.89
CA HIS A 41 5.82 3.40 1.19
C HIS A 41 7.03 2.90 2.01
N GLY A 42 8.22 3.45 1.76
CA GLY A 42 9.42 3.11 2.54
C GLY A 42 9.28 3.55 4.00
N ARG A 43 8.83 4.80 4.22
CA ARG A 43 8.60 5.32 5.58
C ARG A 43 7.50 4.55 6.31
N ALA A 44 6.43 4.16 5.63
CA ALA A 44 5.39 3.32 6.21
C ALA A 44 5.92 1.93 6.60
N ALA A 45 6.78 1.32 5.79
CA ALA A 45 7.39 0.03 6.08
C ALA A 45 8.32 0.10 7.31
N GLU A 46 9.10 1.18 7.45
CA GLU A 46 9.90 1.45 8.65
C GLU A 46 9.03 1.52 9.92
N ILE A 47 7.89 2.24 9.88
CA ILE A 47 6.95 2.36 11.01
C ILE A 47 6.35 1.00 11.39
N LEU A 48 6.15 0.13 10.40
CA LEU A 48 5.63 -1.22 10.58
C LEU A 48 6.71 -2.25 10.92
N GLU A 49 7.97 -1.83 10.99
CA GLU A 49 9.14 -2.68 11.27
C GLU A 49 9.25 -3.85 10.27
N MET A 50 9.01 -3.57 8.99
CA MET A 50 9.10 -4.54 7.90
C MET A 50 9.79 -3.96 6.67
N ASP A 51 10.15 -4.83 5.72
CA ASP A 51 10.68 -4.37 4.45
C ASP A 51 9.58 -3.81 3.53
N LYS A 52 9.98 -2.87 2.66
CA LYS A 52 9.08 -2.20 1.72
C LYS A 52 8.35 -3.19 0.80
N TRP A 53 9.02 -4.26 0.36
CA TRP A 53 8.44 -5.22 -0.56
C TRP A 53 7.35 -6.05 0.10
N SER A 54 7.54 -6.48 1.35
CA SER A 54 6.52 -7.14 2.16
C SER A 54 5.30 -6.24 2.37
N LEU A 55 5.48 -4.93 2.59
CA LEU A 55 4.36 -4.00 2.69
C LEU A 55 3.60 -3.90 1.35
N ILE A 56 4.31 -3.83 0.22
CA ILE A 56 3.71 -3.82 -1.12
C ILE A 56 2.94 -5.12 -1.38
N GLN A 57 3.51 -6.27 -1.05
CA GLN A 57 2.85 -7.56 -1.19
C GLN A 57 1.63 -7.69 -0.28
N LEU A 58 1.70 -7.15 0.95
CA LEU A 58 0.57 -7.11 1.87
C LEU A 58 -0.59 -6.32 1.25
N TYR A 59 -0.33 -5.13 0.72
CA TYR A 59 -1.35 -4.34 0.01
C TYR A 59 -1.88 -5.07 -1.22
N GLY A 60 -1.00 -5.67 -2.03
CA GLY A 60 -1.40 -6.48 -3.19
C GLY A 60 -2.32 -7.66 -2.81
N SER A 61 -2.05 -8.34 -1.68
CA SER A 61 -2.91 -9.41 -1.17
C SER A 61 -4.31 -8.94 -0.74
N MET A 62 -4.47 -7.63 -0.51
CA MET A 62 -5.74 -6.97 -0.20
C MET A 62 -6.40 -6.33 -1.43
N GLY A 63 -5.83 -6.53 -2.63
CA GLY A 63 -6.32 -5.92 -3.86
C GLY A 63 -5.97 -4.45 -4.03
N ILE A 64 -5.02 -3.94 -3.24
CA ILE A 64 -4.57 -2.54 -3.30
C ILE A 64 -3.32 -2.48 -4.18
N PRO A 65 -3.38 -1.83 -5.35
CA PRO A 65 -2.23 -1.73 -6.24
C PRO A 65 -1.17 -0.79 -5.66
N TYR A 66 0.11 -1.11 -5.91
CA TYR A 66 1.24 -0.25 -5.56
C TYR A 66 1.47 0.87 -6.58
N ILE A 67 1.14 0.61 -7.84
CA ILE A 67 1.21 1.57 -8.95
C ILE A 67 -0.23 1.93 -9.29
N ASP A 68 -0.54 3.22 -9.21
CA ASP A 68 -1.82 3.77 -9.65
C ASP A 68 -1.70 4.08 -11.15
N MET A 69 -1.98 3.07 -11.97
CA MET A 69 -1.83 3.10 -13.42
C MET A 69 -2.98 2.33 -14.04
N ASP A 70 -3.60 2.93 -15.06
CA ASP A 70 -4.62 2.24 -15.85
C ASP A 70 -4.00 1.41 -17.00
N GLU A 71 -4.81 0.55 -17.61
CA GLU A 71 -4.36 -0.32 -18.69
C GLU A 71 -3.78 0.46 -19.88
N ALA A 72 -4.37 1.62 -20.21
CA ALA A 72 -3.92 2.44 -21.32
C ALA A 72 -2.57 3.12 -21.04
N GLU A 73 -2.32 3.53 -19.80
CA GLU A 73 -1.04 4.05 -19.34
C GLU A 73 0.04 2.97 -19.36
N LEU A 74 -0.29 1.77 -18.90
CA LEU A 74 0.61 0.63 -18.98
C LEU A 74 0.97 0.28 -20.44
N GLU A 75 -0.02 0.24 -21.34
CA GLU A 75 0.20 0.00 -22.77
C GLU A 75 1.12 1.06 -23.40
N ARG A 76 0.92 2.34 -23.06
CA ARG A 76 1.79 3.43 -23.52
C ARG A 76 3.22 3.25 -23.02
N ASP A 77 3.41 2.91 -21.75
CA ASP A 77 4.74 2.70 -21.17
C ASP A 77 5.46 1.50 -21.80
N ILE A 78 4.74 0.41 -22.08
CA ILE A 78 5.27 -0.75 -22.82
C ILE A 78 5.69 -0.34 -24.23
N ALA A 79 4.85 0.38 -24.97
CA ALA A 79 5.16 0.84 -26.32
C ALA A 79 6.39 1.77 -26.34
N ASN A 80 6.48 2.70 -25.39
CA ASN A 80 7.63 3.60 -25.24
C ASN A 80 8.93 2.82 -24.93
N ALA A 81 8.87 1.81 -24.07
CA ALA A 81 10.01 0.97 -23.74
C ALA A 81 10.50 0.17 -24.97
N LEU A 82 9.58 -0.40 -25.75
CA LEU A 82 9.91 -1.13 -26.99
C LEU A 82 10.55 -0.21 -28.04
N ALA A 83 10.01 1.00 -28.22
CA ALA A 83 10.58 2.00 -29.12
C ALA A 83 12.00 2.41 -28.69
N ALA A 84 12.24 2.59 -27.38
CA ALA A 84 13.56 2.93 -26.83
C ALA A 84 14.58 1.79 -26.98
N CYS A 85 14.16 0.53 -26.93
CA CYS A 85 15.02 -0.63 -27.14
C CYS A 85 15.35 -0.91 -28.61
N GLY A 86 14.74 -0.20 -29.57
CA GLY A 86 15.16 -0.20 -30.96
C GLY A 86 14.53 -1.28 -31.83
N GLU A 87 13.21 -1.45 -31.77
CA GLU A 87 12.47 -1.97 -32.94
C GLU A 87 12.04 -0.81 -33.86
N SER A 88 13.00 0.00 -34.29
CA SER A 88 12.84 0.76 -35.53
C SER A 88 12.91 -0.24 -36.68
N LYS A 89 11.75 -0.70 -37.15
CA LYS A 89 11.63 -1.18 -38.54
C LYS A 89 11.35 -0.01 -39.46
#